data_AF-A0A0G1J911-F1
#
_entry.id   AF-A0A0G1J911-F1
#
_cell.length_a   1.000
_cell.length_b   1.000
_cell.length_c   1.000
_cell.angle_alpha   90.00
_cell.angle_beta   90.00
_cell.angle_gamma   90.00
#
_symmetry.space_group_name_H-M   'P 1'
#
loop_
_entity.id
_entity.type
_entity.pdbx_description
1 polymer ?
#
loop_
_entity_poly.entity_id
_entity_poly.type
_entity_poly.pdbx_seq_one_letter_code
_entity_poly.pdbx_strand_id
1 'polypeptide(L)'
;MTSLHVVSIKKTQPRATWVEYTTRTLLQNKAIEMFSFPMQRIDIVDLVQKHGIAIAMMVVELNQTKHVNNVFVNPYNVSISMFDGFVVDKHIDAIIEKMVLNSAVIEALKTRTPVQVEAFPNQNIHDFHTKVNLAGSESGHFHRPLRTSNIDLLKLNSKGRSIVERIMKVPGVVEVSIYQYSLTVEKADLFDWSEIEPAVFEAIARQFGDLKITRK
;
A
#
# COMPACT_ATOMS: atom_id res chain seq x y z
N MET A 1 5.82 1.92 -15.22
CA MET A 1 4.69 1.13 -15.77
C MET A 1 5.07 -0.33 -15.67
N THR A 2 4.59 -1.02 -14.63
CA THR A 2 4.94 -2.42 -14.38
C THR A 2 4.06 -3.28 -15.28
N SER A 3 4.67 -3.94 -16.26
CA SER A 3 4.05 -4.96 -17.10
C SER A 3 3.43 -6.03 -16.21
N LEU A 4 2.09 -6.07 -16.15
CA LEU A 4 1.33 -7.15 -15.52
C LEU A 4 1.54 -8.42 -16.34
N HIS A 5 2.54 -9.20 -15.92
CA HIS A 5 2.89 -10.46 -16.55
C HIS A 5 1.77 -11.49 -16.33
N VAL A 6 1.02 -11.73 -17.40
CA VAL A 6 0.45 -13.00 -17.87
C VAL A 6 -0.08 -13.92 -16.77
N VAL A 7 -1.41 -13.92 -16.65
CA VAL A 7 -2.20 -15.04 -16.10
C VAL A 7 -1.92 -16.26 -16.98
N SER A 8 -1.12 -17.22 -16.50
CA SER A 8 -1.01 -18.50 -17.21
C SER A 8 -2.20 -19.36 -16.80
N ILE A 9 -3.23 -19.41 -17.65
CA ILE A 9 -4.37 -20.31 -17.44
C ILE A 9 -3.92 -21.72 -17.82
N LYS A 10 -3.50 -22.52 -16.85
CA LYS A 10 -3.19 -23.94 -17.09
C LYS A 10 -4.49 -24.75 -16.98
N LYS A 11 -5.14 -24.98 -18.11
CA LYS A 11 -6.35 -25.82 -18.18
C LYS A 11 -5.96 -27.30 -18.05
N THR A 12 -6.22 -27.90 -16.89
CA THR A 12 -6.10 -29.35 -16.69
C THR A 12 -7.40 -30.06 -17.08
N GLN A 13 -7.40 -30.61 -18.30
CA GLN A 13 -8.33 -31.59 -18.91
C GLN A 13 -9.76 -31.13 -19.31
N PRO A 14 -10.35 -31.70 -20.40
CA PRO A 14 -11.60 -31.25 -21.02
C PRO A 14 -12.89 -31.80 -20.35
N ARG A 15 -12.76 -32.52 -19.24
CA ARG A 15 -13.89 -33.07 -18.44
C ARG A 15 -13.90 -32.57 -17.00
N ALA A 16 -12.97 -31.69 -16.63
CA ALA A 16 -12.85 -31.25 -15.26
C ALA A 16 -13.78 -30.05 -15.02
N THR A 17 -14.70 -30.22 -14.09
CA THR A 17 -15.49 -29.20 -13.39
C THR A 17 -14.62 -28.25 -12.56
N TRP A 18 -13.39 -27.95 -13.02
CA TRP A 18 -12.35 -27.28 -12.27
C TRP A 18 -11.44 -26.43 -13.17
N VAL A 19 -11.22 -25.17 -12.79
CA VAL A 19 -10.24 -24.29 -13.43
C VAL A 19 -9.39 -23.60 -12.38
N GLU A 20 -8.10 -23.48 -12.62
CA GLU A 20 -7.14 -22.81 -11.73
C GLU A 20 -6.49 -21.61 -12.45
N TYR A 21 -6.45 -20.49 -11.74
CA TYR A 21 -5.81 -19.24 -12.11
C TYR A 21 -4.64 -18.99 -11.18
N THR A 22 -3.44 -18.83 -11.72
CA THR A 22 -2.24 -18.48 -10.95
C THR A 22 -1.83 -17.04 -11.25
N THR A 23 -1.51 -16.27 -10.22
CA THR A 23 -1.03 -14.89 -10.31
C THR A 23 0.27 -14.70 -9.52
N ARG A 24 1.07 -13.71 -9.93
CA ARG A 24 2.25 -13.25 -9.18
C ARG A 24 1.90 -12.20 -8.12
N THR A 25 0.67 -11.69 -8.15
CA THR A 25 0.17 -10.69 -7.20
C THR A 25 -0.41 -11.40 -5.99
N LEU A 26 -0.09 -10.92 -4.79
CA LEU A 26 -0.66 -11.45 -3.57
C LEU A 26 -2.16 -11.13 -3.51
N LEU A 27 -3.01 -12.15 -3.48
CA LEU A 27 -4.47 -11.99 -3.40
C LEU A 27 -4.95 -11.87 -1.95
N GLN A 28 -4.23 -12.44 -1.01
CA GLN A 28 -4.59 -12.49 0.40
C GLN A 28 -3.35 -12.37 1.30
N ASN A 29 -3.45 -11.52 2.32
CA ASN A 29 -2.35 -11.22 3.24
C ASN A 29 -2.29 -12.17 4.47
N LYS A 30 -3.23 -13.11 4.59
CA LYS A 30 -3.26 -14.12 5.67
C LYS A 30 -2.78 -15.45 5.12
N ALA A 31 -2.09 -16.19 5.99
CA ALA A 31 -1.26 -17.38 5.77
C ALA A 31 -1.75 -18.40 4.72
N ILE A 32 -0.81 -19.27 4.33
CA ILE A 32 -0.74 -20.31 3.27
C ILE A 32 -1.97 -21.26 3.17
N GLU A 33 -3.02 -21.06 3.97
CA GLU A 33 -4.24 -21.86 3.96
C GLU A 33 -5.10 -21.59 2.72
N MET A 34 -5.67 -22.67 2.19
CA MET A 34 -6.66 -22.64 1.12
C MET A 34 -8.04 -22.39 1.71
N PHE A 35 -8.70 -21.33 1.25
CA PHE A 35 -10.06 -21.01 1.68
C PHE A 35 -11.07 -21.46 0.64
N SER A 36 -12.15 -22.09 1.07
CA SER A 36 -13.25 -22.54 0.21
C SER A 36 -14.50 -21.71 0.47
N PHE A 37 -15.11 -21.22 -0.60
CA PHE A 37 -16.30 -20.39 -0.60
C PHE A 37 -17.43 -21.11 -1.34
N PRO A 38 -18.29 -21.85 -0.63
CA PRO A 38 -19.47 -22.44 -1.25
C PRO A 38 -20.45 -21.33 -1.65
N MET A 39 -20.82 -21.27 -2.93
CA MET A 39 -21.64 -20.17 -3.50
C MET A 39 -23.05 -20.07 -2.87
N GLN A 40 -23.52 -21.15 -2.25
CA GLN A 40 -24.86 -21.24 -1.65
C GLN A 40 -25.00 -20.47 -0.33
N ARG A 41 -23.90 -20.04 0.32
CA ARG A 41 -23.92 -19.38 1.64
C ARG A 41 -22.83 -18.31 1.73
N ILE A 42 -23.09 -17.16 1.14
CA ILE A 42 -22.17 -16.02 1.12
C ILE A 42 -22.63 -14.97 2.13
N ASP A 43 -21.88 -14.81 3.21
CA ASP A 43 -21.96 -13.64 4.10
C ASP A 43 -20.90 -12.62 3.66
N ILE A 44 -21.35 -11.53 3.03
CA ILE A 44 -20.46 -10.50 2.49
C ILE A 44 -19.70 -9.79 3.62
N VAL A 45 -20.33 -9.56 4.77
CA VAL A 45 -19.70 -8.85 5.89
C VAL A 45 -18.57 -9.70 6.45
N ASP A 46 -18.82 -10.98 6.67
CA ASP A 46 -17.80 -11.93 7.13
C ASP A 46 -16.63 -12.06 6.13
N LEU A 47 -16.93 -12.14 4.83
CA LEU A 47 -15.92 -12.20 3.77
C LEU A 47 -15.01 -10.96 3.75
N VAL A 48 -15.60 -9.76 3.81
CA VAL A 48 -14.82 -8.51 3.82
C VAL A 48 -13.93 -8.44 5.05
N GLN A 49 -14.44 -8.84 6.23
CA GLN A 49 -13.68 -8.81 7.48
C GLN A 49 -12.54 -9.83 7.50
N LYS A 50 -12.78 -11.06 7.03
CA LYS A 50 -11.79 -12.14 7.10
C LYS A 50 -10.78 -12.13 5.96
N HIS A 51 -11.23 -11.87 4.73
CA HIS A 51 -10.47 -12.05 3.49
C HIS A 51 -10.21 -10.73 2.74
N GLY A 52 -10.97 -9.68 3.05
CA GLY A 52 -10.84 -8.37 2.42
C GLY A 52 -11.79 -8.15 1.25
N ILE A 53 -11.92 -6.88 0.85
CA ILE A 53 -12.94 -6.43 -0.10
C ILE A 53 -12.79 -7.03 -1.50
N ALA A 54 -11.55 -7.25 -1.97
CA ALA A 54 -11.30 -7.80 -3.30
C ALA A 54 -11.82 -9.24 -3.43
N ILE A 55 -11.52 -10.11 -2.45
CA ILE A 55 -12.00 -11.49 -2.43
C ILE A 55 -13.53 -11.52 -2.27
N ALA A 56 -14.09 -10.67 -1.39
CA ALA A 56 -15.53 -10.59 -1.21
C ALA A 56 -16.24 -10.21 -2.52
N MET A 57 -15.75 -9.21 -3.25
CA MET A 57 -16.31 -8.81 -4.54
C MET A 57 -16.18 -9.92 -5.58
N MET A 58 -15.03 -10.60 -5.66
CA MET A 58 -14.83 -11.73 -6.57
C MET A 58 -15.86 -12.83 -6.32
N VAL A 59 -16.02 -13.26 -5.06
CA VAL A 59 -16.96 -14.32 -4.67
C VAL A 59 -18.40 -13.91 -4.97
N VAL A 60 -18.77 -12.63 -4.74
CA VAL A 60 -20.11 -12.11 -5.05
C VAL A 60 -20.37 -12.08 -6.56
N GLU A 61 -19.42 -11.60 -7.37
CA GLU A 61 -19.55 -11.57 -8.83
C GLU A 61 -19.62 -13.00 -9.40
N LEU A 62 -18.80 -13.93 -8.91
CA LEU A 62 -18.85 -15.34 -9.32
C LEU A 62 -20.13 -16.05 -8.89
N ASN A 63 -20.73 -15.71 -7.75
CA ASN A 63 -22.01 -16.29 -7.33
C ASN A 63 -23.17 -15.91 -8.27
N GLN A 64 -23.05 -14.81 -9.02
CA GLN A 64 -24.04 -14.44 -10.04
C GLN A 64 -23.95 -15.34 -11.28
N THR A 65 -22.84 -16.05 -11.45
CA THR A 65 -22.67 -17.04 -12.51
C THR A 65 -23.30 -18.37 -12.07
N LYS A 66 -24.40 -18.76 -12.72
CA LYS A 66 -25.24 -19.92 -12.33
C LYS A 66 -24.53 -21.28 -12.36
N HIS A 67 -23.28 -21.32 -12.79
CA HIS A 67 -22.52 -22.52 -13.09
C HIS A 67 -21.33 -22.72 -12.17
N VAL A 68 -21.02 -21.75 -11.30
CA VAL A 68 -19.97 -21.87 -10.29
C VAL A 68 -20.56 -22.49 -9.03
N ASN A 69 -19.92 -23.57 -8.58
CA ASN A 69 -20.30 -24.30 -7.38
C ASN A 69 -19.51 -23.81 -6.16
N ASN A 70 -18.19 -23.70 -6.31
CA ASN A 70 -17.28 -23.37 -5.20
C ASN A 70 -16.07 -22.61 -5.73
N VAL A 71 -15.55 -21.68 -4.93
CA VAL A 71 -14.33 -20.92 -5.24
C VAL A 71 -13.32 -21.18 -4.14
N PHE A 72 -12.09 -21.47 -4.53
CA PHE A 72 -10.97 -21.72 -3.65
C PHE A 72 -9.92 -20.64 -3.85
N VAL A 73 -9.46 -20.01 -2.78
CA VAL A 73 -8.46 -18.94 -2.86
C VAL A 73 -7.27 -19.24 -1.97
N ASN A 74 -6.10 -19.19 -2.59
CA ASN A 74 -4.78 -19.22 -1.95
C ASN A 74 -4.09 -17.87 -2.22
N PRO A 75 -2.97 -17.56 -1.54
CA PRO A 75 -2.26 -16.28 -1.72
C PRO A 75 -1.92 -15.92 -3.17
N TYR A 76 -1.75 -16.91 -4.05
CA TYR A 76 -1.37 -16.71 -5.46
C TYR A 76 -2.29 -17.43 -6.46
N ASN A 77 -3.26 -18.21 -6.00
CA ASN A 77 -4.10 -19.01 -6.87
C ASN A 77 -5.58 -18.81 -6.55
N VAL A 78 -6.41 -18.77 -7.59
CA VAL A 78 -7.87 -18.92 -7.49
C VAL A 78 -8.26 -20.15 -8.26
N SER A 79 -8.95 -21.08 -7.62
CA SER A 79 -9.51 -22.26 -8.29
C SER A 79 -11.02 -22.23 -8.21
N ILE A 80 -11.68 -22.56 -9.32
CA ILE A 80 -13.13 -22.51 -9.45
C ILE A 80 -13.63 -23.90 -9.77
N SER A 81 -14.54 -24.40 -8.95
CA SER A 81 -15.31 -25.60 -9.24
C SER A 81 -16.64 -25.21 -9.90
N MET A 82 -16.99 -25.87 -11.00
CA MET A 82 -18.24 -25.68 -11.72
C MET A 82 -19.17 -26.88 -11.58
N PHE A 83 -20.45 -26.71 -11.90
CA PHE A 83 -21.37 -27.84 -12.06
C PHE A 83 -21.05 -28.66 -13.32
N ASP A 84 -21.44 -29.93 -13.32
CA ASP A 84 -21.21 -30.84 -14.46
C ASP A 84 -21.83 -30.30 -15.75
N GLY A 85 -21.08 -30.43 -16.85
CA GLY A 85 -21.52 -29.98 -18.19
C GLY A 85 -21.28 -28.50 -18.49
N PHE A 86 -20.73 -27.74 -17.55
CA PHE A 86 -20.39 -26.33 -17.77
C PHE A 86 -18.90 -26.12 -18.03
N VAL A 87 -18.60 -25.11 -18.85
CA VAL A 87 -17.23 -24.70 -19.22
C VAL A 87 -17.06 -23.24 -18.83
N VAL A 88 -15.86 -22.88 -18.37
CA VAL A 88 -15.51 -21.49 -18.07
C VAL A 88 -15.69 -20.66 -19.34
N ASP A 89 -16.49 -19.62 -19.22
CA ASP A 89 -16.66 -18.62 -20.26
C ASP A 89 -15.75 -17.41 -20.05
N LYS A 90 -15.72 -16.53 -21.05
CA LYS A 90 -14.93 -15.29 -20.99
C LYS A 90 -15.35 -14.34 -19.86
N HIS A 91 -16.57 -14.48 -19.34
CA HIS A 91 -17.06 -13.62 -18.28
C HIS A 91 -16.41 -13.99 -16.94
N ILE A 92 -16.30 -15.28 -16.64
CA ILE A 92 -15.55 -15.77 -15.46
C ILE A 92 -14.09 -15.33 -15.54
N ASP A 93 -13.44 -15.48 -16.70
CA ASP A 93 -12.06 -15.01 -16.90
C ASP A 93 -11.92 -13.51 -16.60
N ALA A 94 -12.84 -12.68 -17.12
CA ALA A 94 -12.83 -11.24 -16.90
C ALA A 94 -13.04 -10.85 -15.42
N ILE A 95 -13.89 -11.59 -14.68
CA ILE A 95 -14.08 -11.39 -13.24
C ILE A 95 -12.76 -11.64 -12.50
N ILE A 96 -12.08 -12.75 -12.78
CA ILE A 96 -10.81 -13.08 -12.12
C ILE A 96 -9.73 -12.05 -12.45
N GLU A 97 -9.55 -11.68 -13.72
CA GLU A 97 -8.58 -10.67 -14.14
C GLU A 97 -8.81 -9.32 -13.46
N LYS A 98 -10.06 -8.84 -13.45
CA LYS A 98 -10.47 -7.60 -12.78
C LYS A 98 -10.11 -7.64 -11.29
N MET A 99 -10.27 -8.78 -10.64
CA MET A 99 -10.01 -8.91 -9.20
C MET A 99 -8.52 -9.00 -8.88
N VAL A 100 -7.72 -9.68 -9.68
CA VAL A 100 -6.25 -9.66 -9.56
C VAL A 100 -5.73 -8.22 -9.65
N LEU A 101 -6.25 -7.44 -10.61
CA LEU A 101 -5.92 -6.02 -10.78
C LEU A 101 -6.36 -5.19 -9.57
N ASN A 102 -7.60 -5.37 -9.11
CA ASN A 102 -8.12 -4.62 -7.97
C ASN A 102 -7.38 -4.95 -6.66
N SER A 103 -6.98 -6.20 -6.44
CA SER A 103 -6.17 -6.58 -5.27
C SER A 103 -4.83 -5.86 -5.25
N ALA A 104 -4.14 -5.77 -6.39
CA ALA A 104 -2.89 -5.01 -6.49
C ALA A 104 -3.10 -3.52 -6.16
N VAL A 105 -4.18 -2.93 -6.66
CA VAL A 105 -4.52 -1.52 -6.39
C VAL A 105 -4.92 -1.31 -4.93
N ILE A 106 -5.73 -2.18 -4.36
CA ILE A 106 -6.17 -2.09 -2.95
C ILE A 106 -4.99 -2.28 -2.00
N GLU A 107 -4.05 -3.17 -2.30
CA GLU A 107 -2.82 -3.32 -1.53
C GLU A 107 -1.96 -2.05 -1.59
N ALA A 108 -1.76 -1.48 -2.79
CA ALA A 108 -1.08 -0.19 -2.96
C ALA A 108 -1.79 0.97 -2.23
N LEU A 109 -3.13 0.93 -2.13
CA LEU A 109 -3.92 1.93 -1.40
C LEU A 109 -3.91 1.71 0.13
N LYS A 110 -3.80 0.46 0.60
CA LYS A 110 -3.73 0.11 2.04
C LYS A 110 -2.36 0.40 2.66
N THR A 111 -1.31 0.52 1.86
CA THR A 111 0.06 0.78 2.34
C THR A 111 0.42 2.27 2.41
N ARG A 112 -0.56 3.19 2.32
CA ARG A 112 -0.26 4.62 2.47
C ARG A 112 0.24 4.92 3.88
N THR A 113 1.43 5.52 3.96
CA THR A 113 2.04 5.92 5.22
C THR A 113 1.25 7.10 5.79
N PRO A 114 0.62 6.97 6.98
CA PRO A 114 -0.10 8.07 7.59
C PRO A 114 0.88 9.13 8.09
N VAL A 115 0.62 10.38 7.70
CA VAL A 115 1.34 11.56 8.18
C VAL A 115 0.32 12.55 8.74
N GLN A 116 0.50 12.95 10.00
CA GLN A 116 -0.30 13.97 10.65
C GLN A 116 0.54 15.23 10.80
N VAL A 117 0.01 16.35 10.31
CA VAL A 117 0.64 17.66 10.43
C VAL A 117 0.01 18.40 11.60
N GLU A 118 0.83 18.82 12.54
CA GLU A 118 0.44 19.70 13.65
C GLU A 118 1.15 21.04 13.50
N ALA A 119 0.37 22.13 13.49
CA ALA A 119 0.91 23.48 13.49
C ALA A 119 1.28 23.89 14.93
N PHE A 120 2.48 24.44 15.11
CA PHE A 120 2.88 25.01 16.40
C PHE A 120 2.31 26.42 16.58
N PRO A 121 2.26 26.95 17.83
CA PRO A 121 1.97 28.37 18.07
C PRO A 121 2.92 29.30 17.29
N ASN A 122 4.14 28.84 17.02
CA ASN A 122 5.04 29.46 16.06
C ASN A 122 4.66 29.04 14.64
N GLN A 123 4.15 29.99 13.84
CA GLN A 123 3.73 29.74 12.45
C GLN A 123 4.86 29.30 11.52
N ASN A 124 6.12 29.47 11.94
CA ASN A 124 7.28 29.02 11.18
C ASN A 124 7.65 27.56 11.42
N ILE A 125 6.96 26.85 12.32
CA ILE A 125 7.27 25.48 12.70
C ILE A 125 6.06 24.58 12.45
N HIS A 126 6.25 23.52 11.66
CA HIS A 126 5.30 22.42 11.52
C HIS A 126 5.95 21.12 12.02
N ASP A 127 5.16 20.32 12.74
CA ASP A 127 5.55 18.98 13.14
C ASP A 127 4.78 17.93 12.32
N PHE A 128 5.52 16.95 11.82
CA PHE A 128 5.03 15.90 10.92
C PHE A 128 5.15 14.57 11.66
N HIS A 129 4.06 14.11 12.26
CA HIS A 129 4.00 12.82 12.95
C HIS A 129 3.70 11.70 11.96
N THR A 130 4.38 10.57 12.11
CA THR A 130 4.18 9.39 11.26
C THR A 130 4.11 8.13 12.12
N LYS A 131 3.59 7.03 11.54
CA LYS A 131 3.63 5.71 12.20
C LYS A 131 4.85 4.87 11.80
N VAL A 132 5.68 5.37 10.89
CA VAL A 132 6.85 4.66 10.38
C VAL A 132 8.10 5.23 11.03
N ASN A 133 9.10 4.38 11.25
CA ASN A 133 10.35 4.83 11.85
C ASN A 133 11.20 5.60 10.81
N LEU A 134 11.30 6.92 10.95
CA LEU A 134 12.03 7.82 10.06
C LEU A 134 13.55 7.79 10.27
N ALA A 135 14.01 7.73 11.53
CA ALA A 135 15.41 7.95 11.90
C ALA A 135 16.18 6.69 12.35
N GLY A 136 15.49 5.57 12.61
CA GLY A 136 16.06 4.36 13.19
C GLY A 136 16.05 4.40 14.72
N SER A 137 17.18 4.09 15.35
CA SER A 137 17.36 4.26 16.81
C SER A 137 17.73 5.69 17.19
N GLU A 138 18.26 6.44 16.24
CA GLU A 138 18.89 7.74 16.46
C GLU A 138 17.91 8.90 16.29
N SER A 139 18.34 10.09 16.69
CA SER A 139 17.63 11.35 16.45
C SER A 139 18.66 12.43 16.15
N GLY A 140 18.23 13.50 15.48
CA GLY A 140 19.15 14.54 15.07
C GLY A 140 18.47 15.88 14.86
N HIS A 141 19.26 16.94 15.01
CA HIS A 141 18.83 18.32 14.89
C HIS A 141 19.81 19.04 13.98
N PHE A 142 19.29 19.69 12.94
CA PHE A 142 20.09 20.15 11.82
C PHE A 142 19.72 21.58 11.42
N HIS A 143 20.70 22.48 11.48
CA HIS A 143 20.55 23.86 10.99
C HIS A 143 21.26 24.04 9.65
N ARG A 144 20.82 25.02 8.88
CA ARG A 144 21.48 25.43 7.64
C ARG A 144 22.75 26.27 7.96
N PRO A 145 23.87 26.08 7.24
CA PRO A 145 24.11 25.11 6.19
C PRO A 145 24.33 23.69 6.74
N LEU A 146 23.67 22.71 6.12
CA LEU A 146 23.88 21.30 6.44
C LEU A 146 25.29 20.88 5.99
N ARG A 147 26.19 20.65 6.95
CA ARG A 147 27.54 20.16 6.69
C ARG A 147 27.50 18.63 6.54
N THR A 148 28.13 18.11 5.48
CA THR A 148 28.25 16.65 5.25
C THR A 148 29.03 15.93 6.35
N SER A 149 29.89 16.65 7.08
CA SER A 149 30.63 16.16 8.23
C SER A 149 29.85 16.23 9.55
N ASN A 150 28.55 16.56 9.53
CA ASN A 150 27.74 16.59 10.74
C ASN A 150 27.61 15.17 11.33
N ILE A 151 28.10 14.98 12.55
CA ILE A 151 28.15 13.66 13.21
C ILE A 151 26.75 13.08 13.40
N ASP A 152 25.76 13.90 13.73
CA ASP A 152 24.39 13.43 13.95
C ASP A 152 23.73 12.99 12.64
N LEU A 153 24.09 13.62 11.51
CA LEU A 153 23.64 13.21 10.19
C LEU A 153 24.21 11.82 9.81
N LEU A 154 25.43 11.54 10.26
CA LEU A 154 26.10 10.25 10.05
C LEU A 154 25.54 9.13 10.94
N LYS A 155 24.99 9.46 12.11
CA LYS A 155 24.32 8.49 13.00
C LYS A 155 22.96 8.03 12.45
N LEU A 156 22.25 8.89 11.73
CA LEU A 156 20.98 8.52 11.11
C LEU A 156 21.14 7.33 10.16
N ASN A 157 20.11 6.49 10.11
CA ASN A 157 19.99 5.47 9.07
C ASN A 157 19.89 6.11 7.66
N SER A 158 20.04 5.30 6.61
CA SER A 158 20.05 5.79 5.23
C SER A 158 18.78 6.55 4.83
N LYS A 159 17.61 6.15 5.36
CA LYS A 159 16.31 6.79 5.09
C LYS A 159 16.23 8.17 5.74
N GLY A 160 16.50 8.26 7.04
CA GLY A 160 16.49 9.49 7.82
C GLY A 160 17.47 10.51 7.29
N ARG A 161 18.69 10.06 6.95
CA ARG A 161 19.69 10.91 6.28
C ARG A 161 19.18 11.47 4.96
N SER A 162 18.59 10.63 4.10
CA SER A 162 18.06 11.08 2.82
C SER A 162 16.91 12.08 2.96
N ILE A 163 16.06 11.91 3.98
CA ILE A 163 14.96 12.85 4.29
C ILE A 163 15.54 14.21 4.67
N VAL A 164 16.44 14.25 5.66
CA VAL A 164 17.06 15.51 6.14
C VAL A 164 17.80 16.22 5.01
N GLU A 165 18.63 15.51 4.25
CA GLU A 165 19.39 16.11 3.14
C GLU A 165 18.49 16.72 2.06
N ARG A 166 17.32 16.13 1.81
CA ARG A 166 16.36 16.65 0.82
C ARG A 166 15.65 17.88 1.34
N ILE A 167 15.15 17.83 2.57
CA ILE A 167 14.40 18.94 3.17
C ILE A 167 15.33 20.15 3.38
N MET A 168 16.56 19.94 3.84
CA MET A 168 17.56 21.01 4.02
C MET A 168 18.02 21.67 2.70
N LYS A 169 17.71 21.09 1.54
CA LYS A 169 17.93 21.70 0.22
C LYS A 169 16.78 22.59 -0.24
N VAL A 170 15.61 22.50 0.38
CA VAL A 170 14.45 23.33 0.04
C VAL A 170 14.75 24.80 0.42
N PRO A 171 14.56 25.77 -0.48
CA PRO A 171 14.64 27.18 -0.13
C PRO A 171 13.69 27.51 1.02
N GLY A 172 14.13 28.37 1.94
CA GLY A 172 13.30 28.75 3.11
C GLY A 172 13.37 27.82 4.30
N VAL A 173 13.78 26.55 4.17
CA VAL A 173 14.03 25.71 5.36
C VAL A 173 15.29 26.19 6.09
N VAL A 174 15.15 26.44 7.40
CA VAL A 174 16.26 26.87 8.27
C VAL A 174 16.74 25.74 9.17
N GLU A 175 15.82 24.89 9.61
CA GLU A 175 16.10 23.83 10.57
C GLU A 175 15.22 22.60 10.34
N VAL A 176 15.79 21.42 10.63
CA VAL A 176 15.08 20.15 10.64
C VAL A 176 15.48 19.36 11.88
N SER A 177 14.49 18.93 12.66
CA SER A 177 14.65 17.92 13.71
C SER A 177 13.99 16.63 13.27
N ILE A 178 14.68 15.49 13.40
CA ILE A 178 14.14 14.18 13.05
C ILE A 178 14.27 13.21 14.23
N TYR A 179 13.16 12.54 14.51
CA TYR A 179 13.03 11.50 15.54
C TYR A 179 12.48 10.23 14.89
N GLN A 180 12.27 9.18 15.69
CA GLN A 180 11.74 7.92 15.18
C GLN A 180 10.38 8.11 14.49
N TYR A 181 9.45 8.86 15.07
CA TYR A 181 8.07 8.97 14.58
C TYR A 181 7.60 10.40 14.33
N SER A 182 8.52 11.37 14.38
CA SER A 182 8.22 12.77 14.10
C SER A 182 9.37 13.44 13.37
N LEU A 183 9.01 14.47 12.64
CA LEU A 183 9.91 15.34 11.92
C LEU A 183 9.40 16.76 12.11
N THR A 184 10.21 17.61 12.71
CA THR A 184 9.89 19.03 12.88
C THR A 184 10.70 19.82 11.87
N VAL A 185 10.04 20.72 11.15
CA VAL A 185 10.68 21.58 10.16
C VAL A 185 10.40 23.02 10.55
N GLU A 186 11.45 23.85 10.53
CA GLU A 186 11.33 25.29 10.66
C GLU A 186 11.64 25.96 9.32
N LYS A 187 10.81 26.95 8.97
CA LYS A 187 11.01 27.82 7.81
C LYS A 187 11.41 29.24 8.22
N ALA A 188 12.08 29.96 7.33
CA ALA A 188 12.32 31.38 7.46
C ALA A 188 11.00 32.17 7.29
N ASP A 189 10.93 33.35 7.90
CA ASP A 189 9.72 34.19 7.96
C ASP A 189 9.10 34.50 6.59
N LEU A 190 9.93 34.71 5.57
CA LEU A 190 9.50 35.15 4.23
C LEU A 190 8.92 34.03 3.35
N PHE A 191 8.93 32.78 3.80
CA PHE A 191 8.48 31.63 2.99
C PHE A 191 7.12 31.13 3.47
N ASP A 192 6.34 30.57 2.55
CA ASP A 192 5.04 29.98 2.86
C ASP A 192 5.09 28.46 2.96
N TRP A 193 4.31 27.90 3.88
CA TRP A 193 4.20 26.45 4.06
C TRP A 193 3.64 25.73 2.83
N SER A 194 2.84 26.41 2.01
CA SER A 194 2.36 25.86 0.73
C SER A 194 3.49 25.51 -0.24
N GLU A 195 4.67 26.13 -0.10
CA GLU A 195 5.84 25.86 -0.93
C GLU A 195 6.76 24.80 -0.31
N ILE A 196 6.80 24.72 1.02
CA ILE A 196 7.73 23.83 1.76
C ILE A 196 7.10 22.47 2.06
N GLU A 197 5.84 22.43 2.51
CA GLU A 197 5.17 21.17 2.89
C GLU A 197 5.18 20.11 1.77
N PRO A 198 4.89 20.45 0.49
CA PRO A 198 4.93 19.46 -0.58
C PRO A 198 6.30 18.78 -0.72
N ALA A 199 7.38 19.53 -0.52
CA ALA A 199 8.74 19.01 -0.59
C ALA A 199 9.06 18.10 0.61
N VAL A 200 8.53 18.41 1.80
CA VAL A 200 8.62 17.52 2.98
C VAL A 200 7.89 16.21 2.73
N PHE A 201 6.66 16.27 2.20
CA PHE A 201 5.90 15.08 1.83
C PHE A 201 6.62 14.25 0.77
N GLU A 202 7.18 14.88 -0.26
CA GLU A 202 7.94 14.16 -1.28
C GLU A 202 9.18 13.45 -0.69
N ALA A 203 9.88 14.10 0.24
CA ALA A 203 11.06 13.52 0.89
C ALA A 203 10.71 12.25 1.68
N ILE A 204 9.59 12.26 2.42
CA ILE A 204 9.08 11.09 3.16
C ILE A 204 8.56 10.02 2.18
N ALA A 205 7.76 10.43 1.18
CA ALA A 205 7.14 9.52 0.22
C ALA A 205 8.17 8.72 -0.59
N ARG A 206 9.29 9.33 -0.94
CA ARG A 206 10.39 8.62 -1.62
C ARG A 206 10.98 7.46 -0.81
N GLN A 207 10.88 7.49 0.52
CA GLN A 207 11.42 6.44 1.40
C GLN A 207 10.38 5.40 1.83
N PHE A 208 9.10 5.78 1.84
CA PHE A 208 8.02 5.00 2.45
C PHE A 208 6.77 4.82 1.56
N GLY A 209 6.80 5.28 0.32
CA GLY A 209 5.70 5.18 -0.65
C GLY A 209 4.65 6.27 -0.48
N ASP A 210 3.44 6.01 -0.97
CA ASP A 210 2.34 6.97 -0.94
C ASP A 210 1.99 7.40 0.49
N LEU A 211 1.57 8.65 0.67
CA LEU A 211 1.22 9.20 1.98
C LEU A 211 -0.29 9.38 2.13
N LYS A 212 -0.77 9.23 3.37
CA LYS A 212 -2.11 9.66 3.79
C LYS A 212 -1.96 10.82 4.75
N ILE A 213 -2.18 12.03 4.26
CA ILE A 213 -1.98 13.27 5.02
C ILE A 213 -3.24 13.63 5.79
N THR A 214 -3.09 13.99 7.05
CA THR A 214 -4.13 14.51 7.94
C THR A 214 -3.62 15.78 8.63
N ARG A 215 -4.50 16.75 8.88
CA ARG A 215 -4.15 18.01 9.55
C ARG A 215 -4.95 18.09 10.86
N LYS A 216 -4.34 18.61 11.92
CA LYS A 216 -4.95 18.80 13.23
C LYS A 216 -5.09 20.29 13.55
#